data_AF-A0A0T5X8V4-F1
#
_entry.id   AF-A0A0T5X8V4-F1
#
_cell.length_a   1.000
_cell.length_b   1.000
_cell.length_c   1.000
_cell.angle_alpha   90.00
_cell.angle_beta   90.00
_cell.angle_gamma   90.00
#
_symmetry.space_group_name_H-M   'P 1'
#
loop_
_entity.id
_entity.type
_entity.pdbx_description
1 polymer ?
#
loop_
_entity_poly.entity_id
_entity_poly.type
_entity_poly.pdbx_seq_one_letter_code
_entity_poly.pdbx_strand_id
1 'polypeptide(L)'
;MINVSYINYHSKPKGSFLERIPPYVKLLLTFSVALCVALLNSLMAQIFLLMYSIALVGLSGVPVKRLLKRLMAVDGFVLMLWLTLPFSSEGGVATATLITIRIHAAVLAFMALLQTTSMPEILQALCQLRFPSKLVALLHFTYRYIHVLAEEASRIHRSMALRGFEPSLNLRTFRAYGYLIGMLLLRSFVRSQRVYNAMLLRGFNGTYTFLTFKSRLSRPDFLKLAVLYALLVGCLMV
;
A
#
# COMPACT_ATOMS: atom_id res chain seq x y z
N MET A 1 22.36 2.60 1.66
CA MET A 1 21.63 1.96 0.53
C MET A 1 20.09 2.09 0.63
N ILE A 2 19.54 3.17 1.21
CA ILE A 2 18.08 3.36 1.26
C ILE A 2 17.66 4.21 0.05
N ASN A 3 17.53 3.56 -1.11
CA ASN A 3 16.98 4.22 -2.29
C ASN A 3 15.45 4.30 -2.14
N VAL A 4 14.95 5.41 -1.58
CA VAL A 4 13.50 5.65 -1.40
C VAL A 4 12.83 6.10 -2.71
N SER A 5 13.58 6.21 -3.82
CA SER A 5 12.96 6.44 -5.14
C SER A 5 12.03 5.28 -5.55
N TYR A 6 12.21 4.06 -5.00
CA TYR A 6 11.28 2.95 -5.21
C TYR A 6 9.89 3.15 -4.57
N ILE A 7 9.69 4.18 -3.73
CA ILE A 7 8.35 4.53 -3.22
C ILE A 7 7.60 5.44 -4.22
N ASN A 8 8.31 6.04 -5.18
CA ASN A 8 7.74 6.88 -6.24
C ASN A 8 7.54 6.04 -7.52
N TYR A 9 6.54 5.17 -7.54
CA TYR A 9 6.11 4.49 -8.78
C TYR A 9 4.69 4.88 -9.17
N HIS A 10 4.54 6.08 -9.71
CA HIS A 10 3.39 6.45 -10.54
C HIS A 10 3.73 6.27 -12.02
N SER A 11 3.69 5.04 -12.51
CA SER A 11 3.30 4.81 -13.90
C SER A 11 1.81 4.50 -13.90
N LYS A 12 0.99 5.57 -13.81
CA LYS A 12 -0.44 5.47 -14.11
C LYS A 12 -0.56 5.02 -15.56
N PRO A 13 -1.11 3.83 -15.85
CA PRO A 13 -1.43 3.45 -17.21
C PRO A 13 -2.58 4.36 -17.64
N LYS A 14 -2.33 5.22 -18.61
CA LYS A 14 -3.32 6.19 -19.09
C LYS A 14 -4.52 5.42 -19.67
N GLY A 15 -5.70 5.58 -19.08
CA GLY A 15 -6.98 5.26 -19.74
C GLY A 15 -7.73 4.00 -19.28
N SER A 16 -7.35 3.38 -18.16
CA SER A 16 -8.16 2.27 -17.60
C SER A 16 -9.50 2.79 -17.02
N PHE A 17 -10.57 2.02 -17.19
CA PHE A 17 -11.87 2.25 -16.54
C PHE A 17 -11.73 2.46 -15.02
N LEU A 18 -10.89 1.65 -14.37
CA LEU A 18 -10.62 1.73 -12.95
C LEU A 18 -9.91 3.03 -12.56
N GLU A 19 -9.32 3.80 -13.47
CA GLU A 19 -8.72 5.10 -13.15
C GLU A 19 -9.80 6.15 -12.86
N ARG A 20 -10.92 6.12 -13.61
CA ARG A 20 -11.99 7.13 -13.58
C ARG A 20 -12.90 7.04 -12.36
N ILE A 21 -12.97 5.87 -11.74
CA ILE A 21 -13.77 5.62 -10.54
C ILE A 21 -13.22 6.49 -9.39
N PRO A 22 -14.07 7.04 -8.51
CA PRO A 22 -13.61 7.79 -7.35
C PRO A 22 -12.72 6.93 -6.44
N PRO A 23 -11.63 7.50 -5.89
CA PRO A 23 -10.71 6.77 -5.00
C PRO A 23 -11.39 6.10 -3.80
N TYR A 24 -12.39 6.74 -3.19
CA TYR A 24 -13.11 6.18 -2.04
C TYR A 24 -13.86 4.89 -2.38
N VAL A 25 -14.41 4.76 -3.59
CA VAL A 25 -15.13 3.55 -4.00
C VAL A 25 -14.15 2.41 -4.22
N LYS A 26 -13.00 2.66 -4.85
CA LYS A 26 -11.96 1.63 -5.02
C LYS A 26 -11.44 1.14 -3.67
N LEU A 27 -11.25 2.05 -2.72
CA LEU A 27 -10.79 1.70 -1.38
C LEU A 27 -11.83 0.84 -0.63
N LEU A 28 -13.11 1.21 -0.67
CA LEU A 28 -14.20 0.40 -0.12
C LEU A 28 -14.29 -0.97 -0.78
N LEU A 29 -14.12 -1.02 -2.11
CA LEU A 29 -14.15 -2.25 -2.86
C LEU A 29 -13.00 -3.21 -2.49
N THR A 30 -11.77 -2.70 -2.44
CA THR A 30 -10.61 -3.52 -2.04
C THR A 30 -10.74 -3.96 -0.59
N PHE A 31 -11.28 -3.09 0.29
CA PHE A 31 -11.58 -3.45 1.67
C PHE A 31 -12.65 -4.53 1.77
N SER A 32 -13.73 -4.45 0.99
CA SER A 32 -14.78 -5.49 0.99
C SER A 32 -14.25 -6.82 0.47
N VAL A 33 -13.41 -6.83 -0.57
CA VAL A 33 -12.74 -8.07 -1.02
C VAL A 33 -11.87 -8.65 0.08
N ALA A 34 -11.04 -7.83 0.74
CA ALA A 34 -10.19 -8.30 1.83
C ALA A 34 -11.01 -8.87 3.00
N LEU A 35 -12.15 -8.24 3.32
CA LEU A 35 -13.07 -8.72 4.35
C LEU A 35 -13.72 -10.06 3.95
N CYS A 36 -14.23 -10.19 2.72
CA CYS A 36 -14.77 -11.45 2.22
C CYS A 36 -13.72 -12.56 2.24
N VAL A 37 -12.51 -12.27 1.76
CA VAL A 37 -11.38 -13.21 1.78
C VAL A 37 -11.05 -13.66 3.21
N ALA A 38 -11.13 -12.77 4.20
CA ALA A 38 -10.87 -13.09 5.60
C ALA A 38 -11.98 -13.90 6.28
N LEU A 39 -13.25 -13.60 5.98
CA LEU A 39 -14.40 -14.21 6.64
C LEU A 39 -14.81 -15.56 6.00
N LEU A 40 -14.67 -15.70 4.68
CA LEU A 40 -15.14 -16.89 3.97
C LEU A 40 -14.08 -18.00 3.98
N ASN A 41 -14.46 -19.15 4.53
CA ASN A 41 -13.63 -20.35 4.59
C ASN A 41 -14.00 -21.41 3.53
N SER A 42 -15.05 -21.19 2.74
CA SER A 42 -15.44 -22.10 1.66
C SER A 42 -14.44 -22.01 0.50
N LEU A 43 -13.98 -23.17 0.02
CA LEU A 43 -13.02 -23.25 -1.09
C LEU A 43 -13.58 -22.61 -2.37
N MET A 44 -14.87 -22.84 -2.65
CA MET A 44 -15.55 -22.30 -3.83
C MET A 44 -15.61 -20.77 -3.80
N ALA A 45 -15.92 -20.16 -2.66
CA ALA A 45 -15.91 -18.71 -2.53
C ALA A 45 -14.52 -18.11 -2.69
N GLN A 46 -13.48 -18.79 -2.21
CA GLN A 46 -12.11 -18.32 -2.38
C GLN A 46 -11.62 -18.39 -3.83
N ILE A 47 -11.98 -19.45 -4.56
CA ILE A 47 -11.71 -19.54 -6.00
C ILE A 47 -12.42 -18.40 -6.75
N PHE A 48 -13.68 -18.12 -6.38
CA PHE A 48 -14.44 -17.01 -6.95
C PHE A 48 -13.77 -15.65 -6.66
N LEU A 49 -13.33 -15.41 -5.43
CA LEU A 49 -12.60 -14.18 -5.04
C LEU A 49 -11.24 -14.05 -5.75
N LEU A 50 -10.56 -15.16 -5.99
CA LEU A 50 -9.33 -15.18 -6.79
C LEU A 50 -9.60 -14.76 -8.23
N MET A 51 -10.60 -15.36 -8.88
CA MET A 51 -11.01 -15.01 -10.24
C MET A 51 -11.44 -13.54 -10.35
N TYR A 52 -12.20 -13.06 -9.37
CA TYR A 52 -12.58 -11.67 -9.25
C TYR A 52 -11.36 -10.73 -9.14
N SER A 53 -10.38 -11.10 -8.32
CA SER A 53 -9.15 -10.31 -8.15
C SER A 53 -8.26 -10.32 -9.38
N ILE A 54 -8.20 -11.44 -10.12
CA ILE A 54 -7.53 -11.52 -11.42
C ILE A 54 -8.20 -10.57 -12.42
N ALA A 55 -9.54 -10.53 -12.46
CA ALA A 55 -10.28 -9.61 -13.33
C ALA A 55 -9.98 -8.14 -12.99
N LEU A 56 -9.92 -7.78 -11.71
CA LEU A 56 -9.50 -6.43 -11.26
C LEU A 56 -8.09 -6.07 -11.73
N VAL A 57 -7.15 -7.01 -11.65
CA VAL A 57 -5.77 -6.81 -12.11
C VAL A 57 -5.70 -6.66 -13.63
N GLY A 58 -6.47 -7.45 -14.38
CA GLY A 58 -6.60 -7.32 -15.84
C GLY A 58 -7.16 -5.94 -16.24
N LEU A 59 -8.20 -5.48 -15.55
CA LEU A 59 -8.80 -4.16 -15.80
C LEU A 59 -7.86 -3.01 -15.41
N SER A 60 -7.02 -3.16 -14.37
CA SER A 60 -6.14 -2.09 -13.88
C SER A 60 -4.87 -1.89 -14.71
N GLY A 61 -4.58 -2.79 -15.67
CA GLY A 61 -3.42 -2.66 -16.55
C GLY A 61 -2.09 -2.77 -15.79
N VAL A 62 -2.03 -3.60 -14.75
CA VAL A 62 -0.78 -3.88 -14.02
C VAL A 62 0.19 -4.60 -14.97
N PRO A 63 1.43 -4.11 -15.17
CA PRO A 63 2.38 -4.81 -16.00
C PRO A 63 2.78 -6.13 -15.33
N VAL A 64 2.68 -7.22 -16.10
CA VAL A 64 2.87 -8.60 -15.62
C VAL A 64 4.20 -8.78 -14.89
N LYS A 65 5.27 -8.10 -15.33
CA LYS A 65 6.59 -8.14 -14.67
C LYS A 65 6.54 -7.66 -13.21
N ARG A 66 5.75 -6.62 -12.90
CA ARG A 66 5.59 -6.13 -11.52
C ARG A 66 4.79 -7.09 -10.67
N LEU A 67 3.75 -7.68 -11.25
CA LEU A 67 2.93 -8.67 -10.59
C LEU A 67 3.77 -9.89 -10.19
N LEU A 68 4.52 -10.46 -11.14
CA LEU A 68 5.33 -11.64 -10.92
C LEU A 68 6.40 -11.42 -9.84
N LYS A 69 7.14 -10.30 -9.89
CA LYS A 69 8.16 -9.99 -8.88
C LYS A 69 7.59 -9.92 -7.46
N ARG A 70 6.37 -9.41 -7.29
CA ARG A 70 5.73 -9.33 -5.98
C ARG A 70 5.11 -10.65 -5.55
N LEU A 71 4.54 -11.42 -6.48
CA LEU A 71 4.06 -12.78 -6.19
C LEU A 71 5.22 -13.67 -5.75
N MET A 72 6.38 -13.63 -6.42
CA MET A 72 7.57 -14.39 -6.00
C MET A 72 8.00 -14.13 -4.54
N ALA A 73 7.87 -12.88 -4.05
CA ALA A 73 8.19 -12.57 -2.67
C ALA A 73 7.18 -13.20 -1.67
N VAL A 74 5.92 -13.29 -2.08
CA VAL A 74 4.84 -13.93 -1.31
C VAL A 74 4.96 -15.46 -1.39
N ASP A 75 5.31 -15.99 -2.56
CA ASP A 75 5.49 -17.41 -2.80
C ASP A 75 6.58 -18.01 -1.91
N GLY A 76 7.63 -17.24 -1.59
CA GLY A 76 8.64 -17.67 -0.61
C GLY A 76 8.03 -18.02 0.77
N PHE A 77 7.04 -17.24 1.23
CA PHE A 77 6.31 -17.54 2.46
C PHE A 77 5.33 -18.70 2.28
N VAL A 78 4.64 -18.77 1.15
CA VAL A 78 3.69 -19.86 0.84
C VAL A 78 4.39 -21.22 0.75
N LEU A 79 5.59 -21.28 0.17
CA LEU A 79 6.40 -22.49 0.09
C LEU A 79 6.74 -23.03 1.48
N MET A 80 7.06 -22.16 2.44
CA MET A 80 7.30 -22.55 3.84
C MET A 80 6.03 -23.12 4.50
N LEU A 81 4.85 -22.59 4.18
CA LEU A 81 3.57 -23.15 4.66
C LEU A 81 3.31 -24.53 4.07
N TRP A 82 3.54 -24.72 2.78
CA TRP A 82 3.42 -26.02 2.12
C TRP A 82 4.41 -27.06 2.65
N LEU A 83 5.57 -26.65 3.15
CA LEU A 83 6.54 -27.55 3.76
C LEU A 83 6.16 -27.97 5.18
N THR A 84 5.41 -27.15 5.91
CA THR A 84 5.13 -27.37 7.34
C THR A 84 3.73 -27.95 7.61
N LEU A 85 2.70 -27.43 6.93
CA LEU A 85 1.30 -27.77 7.21
C LEU A 85 0.91 -29.22 6.86
N PRO A 86 1.31 -29.80 5.73
CA PRO A 86 0.96 -31.18 5.39
C PRO A 86 1.52 -32.21 6.38
N PHE A 87 2.65 -31.91 7.03
CA PHE A 87 3.26 -32.80 8.01
C PHE A 87 2.71 -32.60 9.44
N SER A 88 2.05 -31.46 9.72
CA SER A 88 1.60 -31.11 11.06
C SER A 88 0.15 -31.49 11.36
N SER A 89 -0.69 -31.77 10.36
CA SER A 89 -2.12 -32.05 10.59
C SER A 89 -2.74 -32.92 9.50
N GLU A 90 -3.68 -33.79 9.88
CA GLU A 90 -4.57 -34.47 8.93
C GLU A 90 -5.47 -33.42 8.27
N GLY A 91 -5.24 -33.16 6.97
CA GLY A 91 -5.89 -32.07 6.22
C GLY A 91 -5.00 -30.85 5.97
N GLY A 92 -3.72 -30.89 6.34
CA GLY A 92 -2.76 -29.79 6.12
C GLY A 92 -2.65 -29.34 4.66
N VAL A 93 -2.84 -30.24 3.69
CA VAL A 93 -2.86 -29.91 2.25
C VAL A 93 -4.08 -29.05 1.87
N ALA A 94 -5.27 -29.38 2.38
CA ALA A 94 -6.47 -28.59 2.14
C ALA A 94 -6.36 -27.19 2.77
N THR A 95 -5.77 -27.11 3.97
CA THR A 95 -5.52 -25.83 4.64
C THR A 95 -4.46 -25.00 3.91
N ALA A 96 -3.37 -25.62 3.45
CA ALA A 96 -2.32 -24.95 2.69
C ALA A 96 -2.83 -24.40 1.34
N THR A 97 -3.63 -25.18 0.61
CA THR A 97 -4.25 -24.74 -0.65
C THR A 97 -5.21 -23.56 -0.43
N LEU A 98 -6.08 -23.64 0.58
CA LEU A 98 -6.99 -22.57 0.98
C LEU A 98 -6.22 -21.27 1.32
N ILE A 99 -5.20 -21.36 2.18
CA ILE A 99 -4.38 -20.19 2.55
C ILE A 99 -3.66 -19.62 1.31
N THR A 100 -3.18 -20.47 0.41
CA THR A 100 -2.52 -20.04 -0.83
C THR A 100 -3.46 -19.20 -1.68
N ILE A 101 -4.68 -19.68 -1.94
CA ILE A 101 -5.70 -18.98 -2.74
C ILE A 101 -6.08 -17.65 -2.05
N ARG A 102 -6.32 -17.69 -0.74
CA ARG A 102 -6.66 -16.52 0.10
C ARG A 102 -5.60 -15.42 -0.01
N ILE A 103 -4.32 -15.76 0.15
CA ILE A 103 -3.23 -14.80 0.05
C ILE A 103 -3.17 -14.20 -1.36
N HIS A 104 -3.24 -15.03 -2.40
CA HIS A 104 -3.17 -14.57 -3.78
C HIS A 104 -4.33 -13.63 -4.14
N ALA A 105 -5.55 -13.95 -3.74
CA ALA A 105 -6.72 -13.09 -3.96
C ALA A 105 -6.54 -11.72 -3.30
N ALA A 106 -6.16 -11.68 -2.01
CA ALA A 106 -5.94 -10.43 -1.28
C ALA A 106 -4.81 -9.58 -1.90
N VAL A 107 -3.69 -10.20 -2.26
CA VAL A 107 -2.55 -9.52 -2.87
C VAL A 107 -2.93 -8.93 -4.23
N LEU A 108 -3.62 -9.68 -5.08
CA LEU A 108 -4.07 -9.20 -6.40
C LEU A 108 -5.03 -8.00 -6.27
N ALA A 109 -6.03 -8.08 -5.40
CA ALA A 109 -6.96 -6.99 -5.16
C ALA A 109 -6.25 -5.72 -4.67
N PHE A 110 -5.28 -5.88 -3.77
CA PHE A 110 -4.47 -4.76 -3.26
C PHE A 110 -3.55 -4.17 -4.35
N MET A 111 -2.96 -4.99 -5.22
CA MET A 111 -2.17 -4.50 -6.37
C MET A 111 -3.01 -3.66 -7.32
N ALA A 112 -4.24 -4.09 -7.62
CA ALA A 112 -5.15 -3.34 -8.48
C ALA A 112 -5.44 -1.93 -7.91
N LEU A 113 -5.62 -1.82 -6.58
CA LEU A 113 -5.80 -0.53 -5.89
C LEU A 113 -4.55 0.36 -6.01
N LEU A 114 -3.38 -0.18 -5.64
CA LEU A 114 -2.12 0.56 -5.66
C LEU A 114 -1.71 1.02 -7.06
N GLN A 115 -2.08 0.28 -8.10
CA GLN A 115 -1.77 0.62 -9.48
C GLN A 115 -2.67 1.74 -10.02
N THR A 116 -3.92 1.81 -9.56
CA THR A 116 -4.95 2.71 -10.11
C THR A 116 -5.16 3.97 -9.27
N THR A 117 -4.64 4.00 -8.04
CA THR A 117 -4.91 5.08 -7.08
C THR A 117 -3.60 5.59 -6.49
N SER A 118 -3.40 6.91 -6.57
CA SER A 118 -2.20 7.54 -6.00
C SER A 118 -2.29 7.67 -4.47
N MET A 119 -1.15 7.82 -3.77
CA MET A 119 -1.19 8.05 -2.31
C MET A 119 -2.00 9.29 -1.90
N PRO A 120 -1.87 10.45 -2.59
CA PRO A 120 -2.73 11.60 -2.34
C PRO A 120 -4.22 11.30 -2.54
N GLU A 121 -4.58 10.48 -3.54
CA GLU A 121 -5.96 10.05 -3.78
C GLU A 121 -6.48 9.12 -2.68
N ILE A 122 -5.64 8.24 -2.13
CA ILE A 122 -5.99 7.39 -0.98
C ILE A 122 -6.25 8.26 0.26
N LEU A 123 -5.40 9.26 0.53
CA LEU A 123 -5.61 10.19 1.64
C LEU A 123 -6.90 10.99 1.47
N GLN A 124 -7.20 11.43 0.24
CA GLN A 124 -8.46 12.09 -0.08
C GLN A 124 -9.67 11.15 0.13
N ALA A 125 -9.55 9.88 -0.27
CA ALA A 125 -10.58 8.87 -0.02
C ALA A 125 -10.89 8.73 1.48
N LEU A 126 -9.85 8.70 2.33
CA LEU A 126 -10.02 8.63 3.78
C LEU A 126 -10.75 9.87 4.32
N CYS A 127 -10.43 11.07 3.82
CA CYS A 127 -11.19 12.28 4.17
C CYS A 127 -12.67 12.18 3.77
N GLN A 128 -12.98 11.66 2.59
CA GLN A 128 -14.36 11.47 2.13
C GLN A 128 -15.12 10.42 2.95
N LEU A 129 -14.41 9.42 3.48
CA LEU A 129 -14.94 8.42 4.41
C LEU A 129 -15.08 8.94 5.87
N ARG A 130 -14.90 10.25 6.09
CA ARG A 130 -15.01 10.91 7.40
C ARG A 130 -13.98 10.44 8.43
N PHE A 131 -12.81 9.97 8.01
CA PHE A 131 -11.70 9.75 8.95
C PHE A 131 -11.30 11.06 9.65
N PRO A 132 -10.83 11.01 10.91
CA PRO A 132 -10.39 12.20 11.63
C PRO A 132 -9.34 12.99 10.86
N SER A 133 -9.60 14.28 10.61
CA SER A 133 -8.73 15.15 9.80
C SER A 133 -7.29 15.21 10.29
N LYS A 134 -7.08 15.13 11.61
CA LYS A 134 -5.76 15.06 12.25
C LYS A 134 -4.97 13.82 11.80
N LEU A 135 -5.60 12.65 11.71
CA LEU A 135 -4.94 11.42 11.27
C LEU A 135 -4.58 11.48 9.79
N VAL A 136 -5.47 12.00 8.94
CA VAL A 136 -5.17 12.14 7.52
C VAL A 136 -4.04 13.15 7.28
N ALA A 137 -4.02 14.27 8.02
CA ALA A 137 -2.92 15.23 7.99
C ALA A 137 -1.59 14.60 8.45
N LEU A 138 -1.62 13.81 9.53
CA LEU A 138 -0.45 13.08 10.01
C LEU A 138 0.09 12.13 8.93
N LEU A 139 -0.78 11.31 8.32
CA LEU A 139 -0.40 10.39 7.24
C LEU A 139 0.15 11.15 6.01
N HIS A 140 -0.45 12.29 5.66
CA HIS A 140 0.05 13.14 4.59
C HIS A 140 1.48 13.65 4.87
N PHE A 141 1.74 14.14 6.09
CA PHE A 141 3.08 14.56 6.47
C PHE A 141 4.06 13.39 6.51
N THR A 142 3.67 12.23 7.02
CA THR A 142 4.50 11.03 7.01
C THR A 142 4.91 10.66 5.58
N TYR A 143 3.96 10.61 4.64
CA TYR A 143 4.24 10.35 3.23
C TYR A 143 5.16 11.40 2.60
N ARG A 144 4.93 12.68 2.87
CA ARG A 144 5.79 13.74 2.33
C ARG A 144 7.21 13.70 2.92
N TYR A 145 7.34 13.45 4.22
CA TYR A 145 8.62 13.54 4.93
C TYR A 145 9.44 12.26 4.88
N ILE A 146 8.88 11.09 4.56
CA ILE A 146 9.69 9.87 4.40
C ILE A 146 10.75 10.03 3.31
N HIS A 147 10.41 10.69 2.19
CA HIS A 147 11.35 10.97 1.10
C HIS A 147 12.45 11.95 1.54
N VAL A 148 12.05 13.01 2.26
CA VAL A 148 12.97 14.02 2.78
C VAL A 148 13.95 13.42 3.80
N LEU A 149 13.44 12.60 4.73
CA LEU A 149 14.25 11.95 5.75
C LEU A 149 15.19 10.92 5.13
N ALA A 150 14.77 10.23 4.08
CA ALA A 150 15.61 9.28 3.35
C ALA A 150 16.78 9.96 2.63
N GLU A 151 16.54 11.11 2.00
CA GLU A 151 17.61 11.93 1.42
C GLU A 151 18.59 12.40 2.49
N GLU A 152 18.08 12.83 3.64
CA GLU A 152 18.91 13.29 4.76
C GLU A 152 19.74 12.16 5.36
N ALA A 153 19.15 10.99 5.58
CA ALA A 153 19.84 9.79 6.02
C ALA A 153 20.93 9.40 5.01
N SER A 154 20.63 9.49 3.71
CA SER A 154 21.61 9.21 2.64
C SER A 154 22.76 10.22 2.63
N ARG A 155 22.48 11.51 2.88
CA ARG A 155 23.52 12.56 3.03
C ARG A 155 24.43 12.28 4.22
N ILE A 156 23.87 11.98 5.39
CA ILE A 156 24.64 11.66 6.59
C ILE A 156 25.48 10.40 6.35
N HIS A 157 24.89 9.36 5.77
CA HIS A 157 25.59 8.11 5.46
C HIS A 157 26.77 8.31 4.50
N ARG A 158 26.59 9.09 3.42
CA ARG A 158 27.70 9.45 2.52
C ARG A 158 28.82 10.20 3.25
N SER A 159 28.47 11.14 4.13
CA SER A 159 29.47 11.86 4.93
C SER A 159 30.25 10.93 5.88
N MET A 160 29.60 9.90 6.42
CA MET A 160 30.31 8.89 7.23
C MET A 160 31.25 8.06 6.37
N ALA A 161 30.80 7.60 5.19
CA ALA A 161 31.61 6.83 4.26
C ALA A 161 32.87 7.60 3.81
N LEU A 162 32.75 8.90 3.52
CA LEU A 162 33.88 9.77 3.17
C LEU A 162 34.89 9.95 4.32
N ARG A 163 34.48 9.71 5.57
CA ARG A 163 35.35 9.74 6.76
C ARG A 163 35.95 8.36 7.08
N GLY A 164 35.88 7.40 6.16
CA GLY A 164 36.42 6.05 6.33
C GLY A 164 35.51 5.09 7.10
N PHE A 165 34.20 5.34 7.14
CA PHE A 165 33.26 4.39 7.75
C PHE A 165 33.07 3.14 6.87
N GLU A 166 33.38 1.97 7.43
CA GLU A 166 33.14 0.67 6.81
C GLU A 166 32.05 -0.13 7.56
N PRO A 167 30.99 -0.57 6.86
CA PRO A 167 29.91 -1.33 7.49
C PRO A 167 30.40 -2.74 7.87
N SER A 168 30.41 -3.04 9.18
CA SER A 168 30.76 -4.36 9.75
C SER A 168 29.85 -4.73 10.93
N LEU A 169 29.76 -6.02 11.29
CA LEU A 169 28.96 -6.52 12.43
C LEU A 169 29.62 -6.25 13.79
N ASN A 170 30.09 -5.03 14.02
CA ASN A 170 30.83 -4.61 15.21
C ASN A 170 30.05 -3.58 16.03
N LEU A 171 30.26 -3.55 17.35
CA LEU A 171 29.66 -2.54 18.25
C LEU A 171 29.95 -1.10 17.81
N ARG A 172 31.15 -0.84 17.26
CA ARG A 172 31.53 0.46 16.69
C ARG A 172 30.60 0.88 15.55
N THR A 173 30.23 -0.07 14.69
CA THR A 173 29.31 0.16 13.57
C THR A 173 27.91 0.47 14.06
N PHE A 174 27.40 -0.30 15.04
CA PHE A 174 26.11 -0.02 15.67
C PHE A 174 26.09 1.36 16.34
N ARG A 175 27.17 1.77 17.00
CA ARG A 175 27.31 3.12 17.59
C ARG A 175 27.28 4.20 16.50
N ALA A 176 27.97 4.01 15.39
CA ALA A 176 27.94 4.94 14.26
C ALA A 176 26.53 5.07 13.66
N TYR A 177 25.79 3.97 13.49
CA TYR A 177 24.39 4.02 13.08
C TYR A 177 23.50 4.71 14.12
N GLY A 178 23.76 4.52 15.42
CA GLY A 178 23.11 5.25 16.50
C GLY A 178 23.28 6.77 16.37
N TYR A 179 24.51 7.24 16.07
CA TYR A 179 24.75 8.65 15.80
C TYR A 179 24.04 9.16 14.55
N LEU A 180 23.97 8.37 13.48
CA LEU A 180 23.19 8.72 12.29
C LEU A 180 21.71 8.90 12.65
N ILE A 181 21.12 7.95 13.37
CA ILE A 181 19.70 7.99 13.75
C ILE A 181 19.43 9.16 14.70
N GLY A 182 20.28 9.37 15.71
CA GLY A 182 20.16 10.49 16.65
C GLY A 182 20.25 11.85 15.94
N MET A 183 21.19 12.00 15.01
CA MET A 183 21.31 13.22 14.21
C MET A 183 20.11 13.42 13.28
N LEU A 184 19.60 12.36 12.67
CA LEU A 184 18.41 12.40 11.82
C LEU A 184 17.18 12.83 12.64
N LEU A 185 17.01 12.28 13.84
CA LEU A 185 15.92 12.64 14.76
C LEU A 185 15.99 14.12 15.14
N LEU A 186 17.16 14.61 15.59
CA LEU A 186 17.34 16.01 15.95
C LEU A 186 17.03 16.96 14.78
N ARG A 187 17.55 16.64 13.59
CA ARG A 187 17.28 17.44 12.37
C ARG A 187 15.79 17.40 12.00
N SER A 188 15.12 16.26 12.16
CA SER A 188 13.68 16.11 11.89
C SER A 188 12.82 16.94 12.86
N PHE A 189 13.21 17.01 14.13
CA PHE A 189 12.53 17.79 15.15
C PHE A 189 12.67 19.30 14.91
N VAL A 190 13.89 19.79 14.64
CA VAL A 190 14.10 21.20 14.28
C VAL A 190 13.34 21.55 12.99
N ARG A 191 13.24 20.60 12.06
CA ARG A 191 12.45 20.80 10.84
C ARG A 191 10.95 20.83 11.10
N SER A 192 10.41 19.97 11.97
CA SER A 192 8.97 19.98 12.29
C SER A 192 8.57 21.32 12.91
N GLN A 193 9.39 21.89 13.79
CA GLN A 193 9.13 23.22 14.37
C GLN A 193 9.10 24.32 13.31
N ARG A 194 10.08 24.34 12.39
CA ARG A 194 10.11 25.32 11.29
C ARG A 194 8.89 25.22 10.39
N VAL A 195 8.47 23.99 10.08
CA VAL A 195 7.31 23.71 9.24
C VAL A 195 6.02 24.14 9.94
N TYR A 196 5.88 23.84 11.22
CA TYR A 196 4.74 24.23 12.04
C TYR A 196 4.61 25.76 12.14
N ASN A 197 5.71 26.46 12.44
CA ASN A 197 5.72 27.93 12.47
C ASN A 197 5.34 28.53 11.11
N ALA A 198 5.83 27.96 10.01
CA ALA A 198 5.45 28.40 8.66
C ALA A 198 3.97 28.14 8.33
N MET A 199 3.37 27.09 8.90
CA MET A 199 1.93 26.83 8.76
C MET A 199 1.09 27.84 9.53
N LEU A 200 1.49 28.18 10.76
CA LEU A 200 0.81 29.22 11.55
C LEU A 200 0.83 30.57 10.82
N LEU A 201 1.97 30.97 10.25
CA LEU A 201 2.10 32.20 9.45
C LEU A 201 1.21 32.22 8.20
N ARG A 202 0.84 31.05 7.66
CA ARG A 202 -0.06 30.91 6.51
C ARG A 202 -1.54 30.77 6.91
N GLY A 203 -1.86 30.96 8.20
CA GLY A 203 -3.23 30.87 8.70
C GLY A 203 -3.73 29.43 8.91
N PHE A 204 -2.84 28.48 9.22
CA PHE A 204 -3.25 27.10 9.48
C PHE A 204 -4.17 27.00 10.70
N ASN A 205 -5.40 26.53 10.49
CA ASN A 205 -6.45 26.41 11.50
C ASN A 205 -6.62 24.97 12.04
N GLY A 206 -5.61 24.11 11.88
CA GLY A 206 -5.68 22.70 12.28
C GLY A 206 -6.33 21.78 11.24
N THR A 207 -6.86 22.31 10.14
CA THR A 207 -7.42 21.51 9.04
C THR A 207 -6.51 21.55 7.81
N TYR A 208 -6.27 20.38 7.22
CA TYR A 208 -5.51 20.25 5.99
C TYR A 208 -6.49 20.07 4.83
N THR A 209 -6.58 21.06 3.94
CA THR A 209 -7.49 20.99 2.79
C THR A 209 -6.79 20.29 1.63
N PHE A 210 -7.32 19.15 1.20
CA PHE A 210 -6.84 18.42 0.03
C PHE A 210 -7.45 19.02 -1.24
N LEU A 211 -6.63 19.21 -2.28
CA LEU A 211 -7.15 19.53 -3.61
C LEU A 211 -8.02 18.37 -4.09
N THR A 212 -9.29 18.65 -4.32
CA THR A 212 -10.25 17.63 -4.72
C THR A 212 -10.02 17.28 -6.19
N PHE A 213 -9.49 16.09 -6.47
CA PHE A 213 -9.50 15.56 -7.83
C PHE A 213 -10.95 15.22 -8.20
N LYS A 214 -11.55 16.00 -9.12
CA LYS A 214 -12.91 15.77 -9.60
C LYS A 214 -12.92 14.55 -10.52
N SER A 215 -13.30 13.38 -10.01
CA SER A 215 -13.60 12.21 -10.83
C SER A 215 -14.87 12.49 -11.64
N ARG A 216 -14.76 12.51 -12.97
CA ARG A 216 -15.94 12.57 -13.86
C ARG A 216 -16.37 11.13 -14.17
N LEU A 217 -17.30 10.59 -13.39
CA LEU A 217 -17.96 9.34 -13.79
C LEU A 217 -18.82 9.60 -15.02
N SER A 218 -18.68 8.74 -16.03
CA SER A 218 -19.65 8.67 -17.12
C SER A 218 -20.81 7.74 -16.72
N ARG A 219 -22.01 7.90 -17.29
CA ARG A 219 -23.16 7.00 -17.06
C ARG A 219 -22.83 5.49 -17.26
N PRO A 220 -22.09 5.06 -18.30
CA PRO A 220 -21.67 3.66 -18.43
C PRO A 220 -20.71 3.18 -17.33
N ASP A 221 -20.03 4.10 -16.64
CA ASP A 221 -19.11 3.75 -15.56
C ASP A 221 -19.87 3.30 -14.30
N PHE A 222 -21.08 3.83 -14.09
CA PHE A 222 -21.96 3.42 -13.00
C PHE A 222 -22.44 1.98 -13.17
N LEU A 223 -22.81 1.58 -14.39
CA LEU A 223 -23.26 0.21 -14.68
C LEU A 223 -22.15 -0.81 -14.41
N LYS A 224 -20.93 -0.52 -14.88
CA LYS A 224 -19.76 -1.39 -14.63
C LYS A 224 -19.44 -1.51 -13.14
N LEU A 225 -19.60 -0.42 -12.38
CA LEU A 225 -19.42 -0.43 -10.94
C LEU A 225 -20.48 -1.26 -10.21
N ALA A 226 -21.75 -1.13 -10.62
CA ALA A 226 -22.85 -1.91 -10.08
C ALA A 226 -22.67 -3.41 -10.36
N VAL A 227 -22.28 -3.78 -11.58
CA VAL A 227 -21.96 -5.18 -11.94
C VAL A 227 -20.85 -5.73 -11.05
N LEU A 228 -19.81 -4.95 -10.80
CA LEU A 228 -18.65 -5.37 -10.04
C LEU A 228 -18.98 -5.57 -8.55
N TYR A 229 -19.81 -4.71 -7.95
CA TYR A 229 -20.36 -4.92 -6.61
C TYR A 229 -21.33 -6.11 -6.55
N ALA A 230 -22.21 -6.28 -7.55
CA ALA A 230 -23.12 -7.41 -7.60
C ALA A 230 -22.36 -8.75 -7.66
N LEU A 231 -21.27 -8.80 -8.44
CA LEU A 231 -20.40 -9.97 -8.51
C LEU A 231 -19.76 -10.28 -7.15
N LEU A 232 -19.32 -9.25 -6.42
CA LEU A 232 -18.79 -9.41 -5.06
C LEU A 232 -19.85 -9.94 -4.08
N VAL A 233 -21.09 -9.43 -4.14
CA VAL A 233 -22.20 -9.91 -3.29
C VAL A 233 -22.59 -11.34 -3.65
N GLY A 234 -22.53 -11.73 -4.93
CA GLY A 234 -22.76 -13.11 -5.35
C GLY A 234 -21.83 -14.11 -4.68
N CYS A 235 -20.64 -13.69 -4.27
CA CYS A 235 -19.72 -14.54 -3.50
C CYS A 235 -20.24 -14.92 -2.11
N LEU A 236 -21.11 -14.11 -1.49
CA LEU A 236 -21.69 -14.41 -0.18
C LEU A 236 -22.77 -15.49 -0.24
N MET A 237 -23.27 -15.81 -1.43
CA MET A 237 -24.28 -16.86 -1.64
C MET A 237 -23.67 -18.23 -1.97
N VAL A 238 -22.34 -18.33 -2.08
CA VAL A 238 -21.58 -19.56 -2.40
C VAL A 238 -20.86 -20.08 -1.16
#